data_AF-A0A9X5GS49-F1
#
_entry.id   AF-A0A9X5GS49-F1
#
_cell.length_a   1.000
_cell.length_b   1.000
_cell.length_c   1.000
_cell.angle_alpha   90.00
_cell.angle_beta   90.00
_cell.angle_gamma   90.00
#
_symmetry.space_group_name_H-M   'P 1'
#
loop_
_entity.id
_entity.type
_entity.pdbx_description
1 polymer ?
#
loop_
_entity_poly.entity_id
_entity_poly.type
_entity_poly.pdbx_seq_one_letter_code
_entity_poly.pdbx_strand_id
1 'polypeptide(L)'
;MVKGTKFIQLNTEKAFKRRIRKEMFYRFFCRIPVLLLGGITWFHLYSLCQYGRIKKNVPVLLVCTVVFFILFLRFLFSCSKYQKNSLPFTYQRFFVKDGELTVQINDYCKEIPFSDLVYYRWNKKGCCLADKEGHFFNIELDHEAKDLQGESLQGDEGREFLKLKLSAVGIRKKCLLKTPILLGWICISFIGMALVVRSAVPYNGKLSWFLQEMKNTKRTELVHDNLYEDKLSGILEDIEKKVALPEKLCIATSFSLHFSSDGTIISFDTMLKGFDENDNYVDSYLISYDRKKSSEIRIDLHGITNGVYEEEKDFTMLVEGMEAVPVKETAGRWREEEYGILYYGWREFSAYEENVIYLSEEKEILEPSDMLWGGTKLSGYSISVYCPGKEEITPYRYLFLPQEEFDRVKNFTDFRYFIWD
;
A
#
# COMPACT_ATOMS: atom_id res chain seq x y z
N MET A 1 -0.47 -36.42 46.00
CA MET A 1 -1.55 -36.92 45.10
C MET A 1 -2.53 -35.84 44.62
N VAL A 2 -2.98 -34.89 45.46
CA VAL A 2 -4.01 -33.88 45.10
C VAL A 2 -3.65 -32.93 43.94
N LYS A 3 -2.37 -32.54 43.77
CA LYS A 3 -1.93 -31.73 42.62
C LYS A 3 -2.03 -32.45 41.27
N GLY A 4 -1.85 -33.77 41.25
CA GLY A 4 -1.94 -34.59 40.03
C GLY A 4 -3.38 -34.68 39.51
N THR A 5 -4.35 -34.88 40.40
CA THR A 5 -5.78 -34.99 40.06
C THR A 5 -6.35 -33.69 39.50
N LYS A 6 -5.98 -32.54 40.10
CA LYS A 6 -6.41 -31.21 39.63
C LYS A 6 -5.79 -30.86 38.27
N PHE A 7 -4.54 -31.27 38.02
CA PHE A 7 -3.88 -31.06 36.72
C PHE A 7 -4.49 -31.92 35.61
N ILE A 8 -4.86 -33.18 35.90
CA ILE A 8 -5.53 -34.08 34.96
C ILE A 8 -6.93 -33.53 34.60
N GLN A 9 -7.71 -33.07 35.58
CA GLN A 9 -9.03 -32.45 35.33
C GLN A 9 -8.96 -31.14 34.53
N LEU A 10 -7.96 -30.29 34.79
CA LEU A 10 -7.78 -29.05 34.04
C LEU A 10 -7.42 -29.30 32.56
N ASN A 11 -6.67 -30.37 32.30
CA ASN A 11 -6.29 -30.78 30.94
C ASN A 11 -7.47 -31.38 30.17
N THR A 12 -8.34 -32.16 30.82
CA THR A 12 -9.55 -32.70 30.19
C THR A 12 -10.55 -31.60 29.84
N GLU A 13 -10.74 -30.60 30.71
CA GLU A 13 -11.62 -29.45 30.45
C GLU A 13 -11.11 -28.58 29.29
N LYS A 14 -9.80 -28.28 29.25
CA LYS A 14 -9.18 -27.55 28.14
C LYS A 14 -9.30 -28.31 26.82
N ALA A 15 -9.09 -29.63 26.83
CA ALA A 15 -9.23 -30.47 25.65
C ALA A 15 -10.68 -30.51 25.13
N PHE A 16 -11.66 -30.61 26.04
CA PHE A 16 -13.08 -30.57 25.72
C PHE A 16 -13.50 -29.23 25.10
N LYS A 17 -13.08 -28.10 25.73
CA LYS A 17 -13.32 -26.74 25.19
C LYS A 17 -12.70 -26.55 23.80
N ARG A 18 -11.50 -27.08 23.54
CA ARG A 18 -10.87 -27.06 22.20
C ARG A 18 -11.67 -27.88 21.19
N ARG A 19 -12.18 -29.05 21.58
CA ARG A 19 -13.01 -29.90 20.71
C ARG A 19 -14.32 -29.20 20.32
N ILE A 20 -15.02 -28.57 21.27
CA ILE A 20 -16.21 -27.75 20.98
C ILE A 20 -15.88 -26.66 19.96
N ARG A 21 -14.81 -25.88 20.17
CA ARG A 21 -14.40 -24.82 19.23
C ARG A 21 -14.14 -25.38 17.82
N LYS A 22 -13.46 -26.53 17.72
CA LYS A 22 -13.16 -27.17 16.43
C LYS A 22 -14.43 -27.58 15.69
N GLU A 23 -15.40 -28.20 16.37
CA GLU A 23 -16.66 -28.61 15.74
C GLU A 23 -17.56 -27.42 15.38
N MET A 24 -17.59 -26.38 16.22
CA MET A 24 -18.31 -25.14 15.90
C MET A 24 -17.65 -24.39 14.73
N PHE A 25 -16.33 -24.40 14.63
CA PHE A 25 -15.59 -23.81 13.52
C PHE A 25 -15.91 -24.56 12.22
N TYR A 26 -15.88 -25.89 12.25
CA TYR A 26 -16.30 -26.72 11.12
C TYR A 26 -17.74 -26.40 10.70
N ARG A 27 -18.67 -26.30 11.65
CA ARG A 27 -20.08 -25.94 11.39
C ARG A 27 -20.25 -24.53 10.83
N PHE A 28 -19.35 -23.60 11.18
CA PHE A 28 -19.36 -22.24 10.68
C PHE A 28 -18.97 -22.18 9.19
N PHE A 29 -17.83 -22.77 8.82
CA PHE A 29 -17.32 -22.74 7.44
C PHE A 29 -18.12 -23.61 6.46
N CYS A 30 -18.78 -24.67 6.94
CA CYS A 30 -19.61 -25.55 6.10
C CYS A 30 -20.98 -24.95 5.71
N ARG A 31 -21.18 -23.64 5.84
CA ARG A 31 -22.42 -22.96 5.42
C ARG A 31 -22.24 -22.36 4.03
N ILE A 32 -23.14 -22.69 3.10
CA ILE A 32 -23.11 -22.20 1.70
C ILE A 32 -23.02 -20.65 1.63
N PRO A 33 -23.79 -19.86 2.40
CA PRO A 33 -23.69 -18.40 2.33
C PRO A 33 -22.30 -17.86 2.72
N VAL A 34 -21.59 -18.56 3.61
CA VAL A 34 -20.25 -18.17 4.05
C VAL A 34 -19.24 -18.39 2.91
N LEU A 35 -19.35 -19.53 2.20
CA LEU A 35 -18.53 -19.80 1.00
C LEU A 35 -18.75 -18.76 -0.10
N LEU A 36 -20.02 -18.42 -0.40
CA LEU A 36 -20.34 -17.38 -1.40
C LEU A 36 -19.77 -16.03 -1.01
N LEU A 37 -19.88 -15.64 0.27
CA LEU A 37 -19.29 -14.41 0.78
C LEU A 37 -17.77 -14.40 0.60
N GLY A 38 -17.09 -15.52 0.85
CA GLY A 38 -15.66 -15.69 0.60
C GLY A 38 -15.30 -15.51 -0.88
N GLY A 39 -16.07 -16.11 -1.79
CA GLY A 39 -15.89 -15.94 -3.24
C GLY A 39 -16.06 -14.50 -3.71
N ILE A 40 -17.11 -13.81 -3.24
CA ILE A 40 -17.35 -12.39 -3.53
C ILE A 40 -16.17 -11.54 -3.02
N THR A 41 -15.69 -11.82 -1.81
CA THR A 41 -14.56 -11.10 -1.20
C THR A 41 -13.30 -11.26 -2.03
N TRP A 42 -12.94 -12.50 -2.41
CA TRP A 42 -11.77 -12.75 -3.25
C TRP A 42 -11.89 -12.12 -4.64
N PHE A 43 -13.07 -12.16 -5.26
CA PHE A 43 -13.30 -11.52 -6.55
C PHE A 43 -13.10 -10.00 -6.51
N HIS A 44 -13.69 -9.33 -5.51
CA HIS A 44 -13.55 -7.88 -5.37
C HIS A 44 -12.15 -7.47 -4.92
N LEU A 45 -11.48 -8.29 -4.10
CA LEU A 45 -10.09 -8.09 -3.70
C LEU A 45 -9.16 -8.20 -4.92
N TYR A 46 -9.25 -9.29 -5.68
CA TYR A 46 -8.50 -9.43 -6.93
C TYR A 46 -8.79 -8.27 -7.88
N SER A 47 -10.06 -7.92 -8.09
CA SER A 47 -10.38 -6.81 -8.97
C SER A 47 -9.83 -5.47 -8.49
N LEU A 48 -9.73 -5.25 -7.18
CA LEU A 48 -9.12 -4.05 -6.62
C LEU A 48 -7.62 -4.05 -6.91
N CYS A 49 -6.94 -5.17 -6.65
CA CYS A 49 -5.51 -5.32 -6.89
C CYS A 49 -5.15 -5.24 -8.39
N GLN A 50 -5.95 -5.83 -9.27
CA GLN A 50 -5.66 -5.85 -10.70
C GLN A 50 -5.98 -4.52 -11.37
N TYR A 51 -7.17 -3.96 -11.12
CA TYR A 51 -7.72 -2.84 -11.90
C TYR A 51 -7.83 -1.52 -11.13
N GLY A 52 -7.64 -1.50 -9.82
CA GLY A 52 -7.70 -0.27 -9.02
C GLY A 52 -9.09 0.36 -8.97
N ARG A 53 -10.17 -0.42 -9.12
CA ARG A 53 -11.57 0.06 -9.08
C ARG A 53 -12.03 0.40 -7.66
N ILE A 54 -11.36 1.37 -7.02
CA ILE A 54 -11.53 1.74 -5.60
C ILE A 54 -13.01 2.03 -5.29
N LYS A 55 -13.64 2.95 -6.03
CA LYS A 55 -15.04 3.39 -5.79
C LYS A 55 -16.05 2.24 -5.83
N LYS A 56 -15.80 1.20 -6.63
CA LYS A 56 -16.71 0.05 -6.79
C LYS A 56 -16.42 -1.07 -5.79
N ASN A 57 -15.14 -1.39 -5.57
CA ASN A 57 -14.77 -2.58 -4.81
C ASN A 57 -14.63 -2.32 -3.31
N VAL A 58 -14.18 -1.13 -2.90
CA VAL A 58 -13.96 -0.81 -1.47
C VAL A 58 -15.25 -0.87 -0.65
N PRO A 59 -16.39 -0.28 -1.11
CA PRO A 59 -17.64 -0.39 -0.36
C PRO A 59 -18.12 -1.85 -0.19
N VAL A 60 -17.98 -2.67 -1.24
CA VAL A 60 -18.35 -4.09 -1.19
C VAL A 60 -17.48 -4.86 -0.21
N LEU A 61 -16.15 -4.66 -0.25
CA LEU A 61 -15.21 -5.28 0.69
C LEU A 61 -15.48 -4.85 2.15
N LEU A 62 -15.89 -3.61 2.37
CA LEU A 62 -16.28 -3.12 3.70
C LEU A 62 -17.52 -3.87 4.20
N VAL A 63 -18.57 -3.99 3.38
CA VAL A 63 -19.77 -4.77 3.71
C VAL A 63 -19.41 -6.23 3.98
N CYS A 64 -18.57 -6.86 3.15
CA CYS A 64 -18.09 -8.22 3.38
C CYS A 64 -17.38 -8.36 4.73
N THR A 65 -16.48 -7.43 5.07
CA THR A 65 -15.76 -7.41 6.35
C THR A 65 -16.72 -7.28 7.54
N VAL A 66 -17.71 -6.39 7.47
CA VAL A 66 -18.73 -6.22 8.52
C VAL A 66 -19.56 -7.49 8.68
N VAL A 67 -19.99 -8.12 7.58
CA VAL A 67 -20.73 -9.39 7.63
C VAL A 67 -19.87 -10.49 8.22
N PHE A 68 -18.60 -10.62 7.84
CA PHE A 68 -17.67 -11.57 8.46
C PHE A 68 -17.49 -11.30 9.96
N PHE A 69 -17.41 -10.05 10.37
CA PHE A 69 -17.30 -9.67 11.79
C PHE A 69 -18.55 -10.07 12.59
N ILE A 70 -19.75 -9.77 12.08
CA ILE A 70 -21.02 -10.20 12.72
C ILE A 70 -21.09 -11.73 12.81
N LEU A 71 -20.70 -12.42 11.75
CA LEU A 71 -20.64 -13.89 11.72
C LEU A 71 -19.62 -14.43 12.72
N PHE A 72 -18.45 -13.80 12.84
CA PHE A 72 -17.41 -14.15 13.81
C PHE A 72 -17.89 -13.94 15.25
N LEU A 73 -18.55 -12.82 15.57
CA LEU A 73 -19.16 -12.58 16.87
C LEU A 73 -20.22 -13.65 17.21
N ARG A 74 -21.08 -14.01 16.24
CA ARG A 74 -22.04 -15.11 16.39
C ARG A 74 -21.37 -16.46 16.65
N PHE A 75 -20.22 -16.72 16.01
CA PHE A 75 -19.42 -17.90 16.27
C PHE A 75 -18.84 -17.90 17.69
N LEU A 76 -18.29 -16.78 18.15
CA LEU A 76 -17.78 -16.64 19.53
C LEU A 76 -18.88 -16.82 20.57
N PHE A 77 -20.05 -16.20 20.37
CA PHE A 77 -21.20 -16.35 21.25
C PHE A 77 -21.69 -17.81 21.29
N SER A 78 -21.75 -18.47 20.13
CA SER A 78 -22.10 -19.90 20.06
C SER A 78 -21.10 -20.73 20.85
N CYS A 79 -19.79 -20.52 20.67
CA CYS A 79 -18.76 -21.22 21.43
C CYS A 79 -18.91 -20.98 22.94
N SER A 80 -19.16 -19.74 23.37
CA SER A 80 -19.38 -19.43 24.78
C SER A 80 -20.64 -20.12 25.32
N LYS A 81 -21.75 -20.12 24.57
CA LYS A 81 -22.99 -20.80 24.96
C LYS A 81 -22.75 -22.30 25.16
N TYR A 82 -22.15 -22.96 24.17
CA TYR A 82 -21.84 -24.39 24.25
C TYR A 82 -20.83 -24.70 25.36
N GLN A 83 -19.83 -23.85 25.60
CA GLN A 83 -18.86 -24.09 26.68
C GLN A 83 -19.43 -23.87 28.10
N LYS A 84 -20.41 -22.98 28.27
CA LYS A 84 -21.07 -22.75 29.57
C LYS A 84 -22.10 -23.83 29.90
N ASN A 85 -22.85 -24.29 28.91
CA ASN A 85 -23.97 -25.21 29.12
C ASN A 85 -23.55 -26.69 29.07
N SER A 86 -22.32 -27.00 28.64
CA SER A 86 -21.86 -28.38 28.46
C SER A 86 -20.93 -28.82 29.57
N LEU A 87 -21.15 -30.03 30.08
CA LEU A 87 -20.26 -30.66 31.05
C LEU A 87 -19.07 -31.31 30.32
N PRO A 88 -17.83 -31.21 30.87
CA PRO A 88 -16.62 -31.69 30.22
C PRO A 88 -16.42 -33.21 30.38
N PHE A 89 -17.44 -34.00 30.05
CA PHE A 89 -17.41 -35.44 30.18
C PHE A 89 -17.64 -36.16 28.83
N THR A 90 -17.10 -37.37 28.74
CA THR A 90 -17.39 -38.31 27.65
C THR A 90 -18.40 -39.32 28.18
N TYR A 91 -19.51 -39.46 27.46
CA TYR A 91 -20.59 -40.36 27.83
C TYR A 91 -20.31 -41.78 27.33
N GLN A 92 -20.55 -42.76 28.21
CA GLN A 92 -20.22 -44.17 27.98
C GLN A 92 -21.46 -45.03 27.70
N ARG A 93 -22.65 -44.64 28.16
CA ARG A 93 -23.90 -45.37 27.93
C ARG A 93 -24.95 -44.46 27.30
N PHE A 94 -25.74 -45.01 26.39
CA PHE A 94 -26.89 -44.33 25.82
C PHE A 94 -28.07 -45.30 25.67
N PHE A 95 -29.28 -44.75 25.81
CA PHE A 95 -30.55 -45.44 25.63
C PHE A 95 -31.38 -44.68 24.60
N VAL A 96 -32.18 -45.41 23.84
CA VAL A 96 -33.10 -44.81 22.87
C VAL A 96 -34.49 -45.33 23.16
N LYS A 97 -35.37 -44.45 23.64
CA LYS A 97 -36.77 -44.78 23.96
C LYS A 97 -37.69 -43.72 23.38
N ASP A 98 -38.74 -44.15 22.67
CA ASP A 98 -39.84 -43.29 22.20
C ASP A 98 -39.46 -41.97 21.50
N GLY A 99 -38.38 -41.98 20.70
CA GLY A 99 -37.94 -40.77 19.98
C GLY A 99 -37.04 -39.83 20.79
N GLU A 100 -36.54 -40.28 21.93
CA GLU A 100 -35.60 -39.57 22.78
C GLU A 100 -34.30 -40.37 22.94
N LEU A 101 -33.17 -39.64 22.97
CA LEU A 101 -31.84 -40.16 23.24
C LEU A 101 -31.49 -39.84 24.68
N THR A 102 -31.44 -40.85 25.53
CA THR A 102 -30.98 -40.72 26.90
C THR A 102 -29.49 -41.01 26.94
N VAL A 103 -28.68 -40.10 27.49
CA VAL A 103 -27.24 -40.28 27.62
C VAL A 103 -26.87 -40.34 29.11
N GLN A 104 -26.15 -41.38 29.53
CA GLN A 104 -25.85 -41.65 30.93
C GLN A 104 -24.34 -41.67 31.21
N ILE A 105 -23.94 -41.04 32.32
CA ILE A 105 -22.64 -41.19 32.97
C ILE A 105 -22.89 -41.42 34.46
N ASN A 106 -22.48 -42.58 34.99
CA ASN A 106 -22.72 -42.96 36.39
C ASN A 106 -24.21 -42.76 36.77
N ASP A 107 -24.51 -41.98 37.82
CA ASP A 107 -25.88 -41.66 38.27
C ASP A 107 -26.56 -40.51 37.51
N TYR A 108 -25.87 -39.87 36.56
CA TYR A 108 -26.40 -38.75 35.80
C TYR A 108 -27.00 -39.24 34.47
N CYS A 109 -28.32 -39.11 34.33
CA CYS A 109 -29.07 -39.35 33.09
C CYS A 109 -29.54 -38.02 32.51
N LYS A 110 -29.37 -37.82 31.20
CA LYS A 110 -30.00 -36.71 30.47
C LYS A 110 -30.74 -37.22 29.24
N GLU A 111 -32.04 -36.93 29.18
CA GLU A 111 -32.91 -37.20 28.05
C GLU A 111 -32.82 -36.06 27.03
N ILE A 112 -32.69 -36.42 25.75
CA ILE A 112 -32.54 -35.48 24.63
C ILE A 112 -33.52 -35.89 23.53
N PRO A 113 -34.58 -35.11 23.28
CA PRO A 113 -35.48 -35.37 22.16
C PRO A 113 -34.72 -35.31 20.83
N PHE A 114 -34.94 -36.27 19.92
CA PHE A 114 -34.30 -36.23 18.60
C PHE A 114 -34.67 -34.97 17.79
N SER A 115 -35.85 -34.38 18.07
CA SER A 115 -36.32 -33.11 17.49
C SER A 115 -35.46 -31.90 17.84
N ASP A 116 -34.71 -31.96 18.95
CA ASP A 116 -33.91 -30.83 19.44
C ASP A 116 -32.43 -30.94 19.07
N LEU A 117 -32.02 -32.07 18.51
CA LEU A 117 -30.70 -32.23 17.93
C LEU A 117 -30.49 -31.30 16.71
N VAL A 118 -29.51 -30.41 16.84
CA VAL A 118 -29.16 -29.44 15.79
C VAL A 118 -27.98 -29.93 14.97
N TYR A 119 -27.10 -30.75 15.56
CA TYR A 119 -25.87 -31.18 14.94
C TYR A 119 -25.42 -32.53 15.50
N TYR A 120 -24.98 -33.42 14.60
CA TYR A 120 -24.20 -34.59 14.98
C TYR A 120 -23.03 -34.80 14.02
N ARG A 121 -21.96 -35.41 14.51
CA ARG A 121 -20.81 -35.83 13.70
C ARG A 121 -20.21 -37.12 14.24
N TRP A 122 -19.94 -38.04 13.31
CA TRP A 122 -19.26 -39.29 13.58
C TRP A 122 -17.74 -39.14 13.47
N ASN A 123 -17.02 -39.71 14.43
CA ASN A 123 -15.57 -39.86 14.44
C ASN A 123 -15.21 -41.35 14.60
N LYS A 124 -13.93 -41.71 14.38
CA LYS A 124 -13.48 -43.10 14.50
C LYS A 124 -13.81 -43.75 15.85
N LYS A 125 -13.76 -42.98 16.95
CA LYS A 125 -13.99 -43.42 18.34
C LYS A 125 -15.42 -43.25 18.87
N GLY A 126 -16.31 -42.53 18.16
CA GLY A 126 -17.54 -42.08 18.79
C GLY A 126 -18.41 -41.13 17.96
N CYS A 127 -19.39 -40.50 18.61
CA CYS A 127 -20.30 -39.51 18.02
C CYS A 127 -20.34 -38.23 18.88
N CYS A 128 -20.24 -37.06 18.25
CA CYS A 128 -20.46 -35.77 18.90
C CYS A 128 -21.85 -35.24 18.55
N LEU A 129 -22.59 -34.78 19.55
CA LEU A 129 -23.96 -34.26 19.41
C LEU A 129 -24.05 -32.84 19.97
N ALA A 130 -24.92 -32.01 19.38
CA ALA A 130 -25.24 -30.70 19.91
C ALA A 130 -26.72 -30.39 19.76
N ASP A 131 -27.28 -29.83 20.83
CA ASP A 131 -28.69 -29.54 21.01
C ASP A 131 -28.99 -28.02 20.82
N LYS A 132 -30.27 -27.65 20.61
CA LYS A 132 -30.79 -26.27 20.51
C LYS A 132 -30.55 -25.47 21.78
N GLU A 133 -30.67 -26.12 22.94
CA GLU A 133 -30.44 -25.50 24.25
C GLU A 133 -28.96 -25.11 24.48
N GLY A 134 -28.06 -25.59 23.62
CA GLY A 134 -26.64 -25.27 23.69
C GLY A 134 -25.83 -26.31 24.46
N HIS A 135 -26.35 -27.50 24.68
CA HIS A 135 -25.57 -28.61 25.24
C HIS A 135 -24.79 -29.33 24.12
N PHE A 136 -23.54 -29.69 24.42
CA PHE A 136 -22.65 -30.46 23.58
C PHE A 136 -22.27 -31.76 24.28
N PHE A 137 -22.51 -32.88 23.60
CA PHE A 137 -22.30 -34.22 24.14
C PHE A 137 -21.27 -34.95 23.29
N ASN A 138 -20.36 -35.67 23.94
CA ASN A 138 -19.40 -36.54 23.28
C ASN A 138 -19.62 -37.97 23.76
N ILE A 139 -20.02 -38.86 22.85
CA ILE A 139 -20.29 -40.27 23.12
C ILE A 139 -19.12 -41.08 22.55
N GLU A 140 -18.45 -41.87 23.39
CA GLU A 140 -17.42 -42.83 22.97
C GLU A 140 -18.04 -44.23 22.96
N LEU A 141 -17.87 -44.97 21.86
CA LEU A 141 -18.67 -46.17 21.55
C LEU A 141 -17.93 -47.48 21.83
N ASP A 142 -16.92 -47.47 22.70
CA ASP A 142 -16.14 -48.66 23.07
C ASP A 142 -16.83 -49.51 24.16
N HIS A 143 -17.99 -49.11 24.70
CA HIS A 143 -18.70 -49.82 25.79
C HIS A 143 -20.24 -49.85 25.61
N GLU A 144 -20.87 -50.85 26.24
CA GLU A 144 -22.27 -51.32 26.14
C GLU A 144 -23.32 -50.28 25.69
N ALA A 145 -23.93 -50.50 24.53
CA ALA A 145 -25.17 -49.86 24.11
C ALA A 145 -26.35 -50.75 24.53
N LYS A 146 -27.51 -50.19 24.88
CA LYS A 146 -28.71 -50.99 25.16
C LYS A 146 -29.86 -50.61 24.22
N ASP A 147 -30.59 -51.62 23.73
CA ASP A 147 -31.68 -51.46 22.77
C ASP A 147 -33.03 -51.08 23.44
N LEU A 148 -34.10 -50.99 22.64
CA LEU A 148 -35.47 -50.65 23.08
C LEU A 148 -36.07 -51.62 24.12
N GLN A 149 -35.51 -52.83 24.24
CA GLN A 149 -35.95 -53.87 25.18
C GLN A 149 -34.98 -54.06 26.36
N GLY A 150 -33.87 -53.32 26.39
CA GLY A 150 -32.87 -53.37 27.46
C GLY A 150 -31.75 -54.39 27.22
N GLU A 151 -31.67 -54.99 26.03
CA GLU A 151 -30.62 -55.92 25.64
C GLU A 151 -29.31 -55.18 25.33
N SER A 152 -28.19 -55.75 25.80
CA SER A 152 -26.86 -55.18 25.62
C SER A 152 -26.33 -55.46 24.22
N LEU A 153 -26.28 -54.42 23.38
CA LEU A 153 -25.63 -54.41 22.08
C LEU A 153 -24.12 -54.20 22.25
N GLN A 154 -23.32 -55.11 21.71
CA GLN A 154 -21.87 -54.98 21.68
C GLN A 154 -21.41 -54.03 20.57
N GLY A 155 -20.48 -53.13 20.92
CA GLY A 155 -19.65 -52.28 20.04
C GLY A 155 -20.24 -51.87 18.68
N ASP A 156 -20.05 -52.70 17.67
CA ASP A 156 -20.41 -52.40 16.28
C ASP A 156 -21.93 -52.38 16.02
N GLU A 157 -22.71 -53.22 16.72
CA GLU A 157 -24.17 -53.24 16.56
C GLU A 157 -24.82 -51.98 17.14
N GLY A 158 -24.37 -51.55 18.34
CA GLY A 158 -24.83 -50.32 18.97
C GLY A 158 -24.50 -49.07 18.14
N ARG A 159 -23.34 -49.09 17.47
CA ARG A 159 -22.92 -48.02 16.55
C ARG A 159 -23.84 -47.93 15.33
N GLU A 160 -24.11 -49.04 14.67
CA GLU A 160 -24.98 -49.07 13.48
C GLU A 160 -26.43 -48.73 13.84
N PHE A 161 -26.92 -49.17 15.00
CA PHE A 161 -28.25 -48.81 15.51
C PHE A 161 -28.40 -47.30 15.72
N LEU A 162 -27.44 -46.67 16.41
CA LEU A 162 -27.45 -45.22 16.65
C LEU A 162 -27.30 -44.44 15.33
N LYS A 163 -26.48 -44.91 14.39
CA LYS A 163 -26.39 -44.34 13.04
C LYS A 163 -27.73 -44.39 12.32
N LEU A 164 -28.42 -45.52 12.38
CA LEU A 164 -29.69 -45.74 11.70
C LEU A 164 -30.77 -44.81 12.27
N LYS A 165 -30.89 -44.72 13.61
CA LYS A 165 -31.83 -43.80 14.28
C LYS A 165 -31.51 -42.33 13.97
N LEU A 166 -30.26 -41.89 14.10
CA LEU A 166 -29.88 -40.51 13.75
C LEU A 166 -30.09 -40.21 12.25
N SER A 167 -29.98 -41.21 11.38
CA SER A 167 -30.23 -41.05 9.95
C SER A 167 -31.71 -40.91 9.59
N ALA A 168 -32.61 -41.51 10.40
CA ALA A 168 -34.06 -41.45 10.22
C ALA A 168 -34.66 -40.08 10.61
N VAL A 169 -33.99 -39.31 11.49
CA VAL A 169 -34.44 -37.99 11.99
C VAL A 169 -34.37 -36.88 10.92
N GLY A 170 -34.14 -37.21 9.64
CA GLY A 170 -34.19 -36.23 8.54
C GLY A 170 -33.05 -35.20 8.53
N ILE A 171 -32.14 -35.24 9.50
CA ILE A 171 -30.93 -34.40 9.59
C ILE A 171 -29.96 -34.68 8.41
N ARG A 172 -30.19 -35.78 7.67
CA ARG A 172 -29.34 -36.33 6.62
C ARG A 172 -29.13 -35.42 5.40
N LYS A 173 -30.01 -34.45 5.11
CA LYS A 173 -29.80 -33.52 3.98
C LYS A 173 -28.61 -32.55 4.16
N LYS A 174 -28.00 -32.45 5.36
CA LYS A 174 -26.94 -31.46 5.64
C LYS A 174 -25.52 -32.00 5.73
N CYS A 175 -25.26 -33.32 5.77
CA CYS A 175 -23.91 -33.84 6.06
C CYS A 175 -23.03 -34.08 4.83
N LEU A 176 -23.60 -34.57 3.71
CA LEU A 176 -22.84 -34.90 2.49
C LEU A 176 -22.30 -33.66 1.75
N LEU A 177 -22.94 -32.49 1.91
CA LEU A 177 -22.50 -31.26 1.25
C LEU A 177 -21.32 -30.57 1.96
N LYS A 178 -20.92 -31.00 3.16
CA LYS A 178 -19.94 -30.25 3.97
C LYS A 178 -18.49 -30.41 3.49
N THR A 179 -18.12 -31.61 3.05
CA THR A 179 -16.79 -31.90 2.50
C THR A 179 -16.53 -31.14 1.19
N PRO A 180 -17.43 -31.08 0.19
CA PRO A 180 -17.20 -30.27 -1.00
C PRO A 180 -17.21 -28.76 -0.70
N ILE A 181 -17.98 -28.28 0.28
CA ILE A 181 -17.92 -26.85 0.69
C ILE A 181 -16.54 -26.48 1.24
N LEU A 182 -15.95 -27.34 2.08
CA LEU A 182 -14.60 -27.10 2.60
C LEU A 182 -13.54 -27.16 1.52
N LEU A 183 -13.64 -28.10 0.59
CA LEU A 183 -12.75 -28.14 -0.57
C LEU A 183 -12.90 -26.87 -1.42
N GLY A 184 -14.14 -26.41 -1.62
CA GLY A 184 -14.44 -25.14 -2.29
C GLY A 184 -13.77 -23.94 -1.61
N TRP A 185 -13.77 -23.87 -0.27
CA TRP A 185 -13.05 -22.83 0.48
C TRP A 185 -11.55 -22.84 0.18
N ILE A 186 -10.96 -24.03 0.19
CA ILE A 186 -9.53 -24.22 -0.11
C ILE A 186 -9.25 -23.75 -1.54
N CYS A 187 -10.02 -24.23 -2.53
CA CYS A 187 -9.86 -23.86 -3.94
C CYS A 187 -10.02 -22.35 -4.16
N ILE A 188 -11.10 -21.74 -3.67
CA ILE A 188 -11.34 -20.30 -3.84
C ILE A 188 -10.21 -19.48 -3.19
N SER A 189 -9.73 -19.90 -2.02
CA SER A 189 -8.64 -19.18 -1.33
C SER A 189 -7.31 -19.30 -2.07
N PHE A 190 -6.97 -20.49 -2.57
CA PHE A 190 -5.76 -20.68 -3.37
C PHE A 190 -5.81 -19.90 -4.69
N ILE A 191 -6.93 -19.95 -5.40
CA ILE A 191 -7.13 -19.21 -6.65
C ILE A 191 -7.07 -17.70 -6.39
N GLY A 192 -7.83 -17.22 -5.40
CA GLY A 192 -7.85 -15.80 -5.03
C GLY A 192 -6.47 -15.29 -4.62
N MET A 193 -5.74 -16.05 -3.81
CA MET A 193 -4.38 -15.72 -3.38
C MET A 193 -3.42 -15.66 -4.58
N ALA A 194 -3.45 -16.67 -5.47
CA ALA A 194 -2.60 -16.70 -6.65
C ALA A 194 -2.86 -15.49 -7.57
N LEU A 195 -4.12 -15.10 -7.74
CA LEU A 195 -4.51 -13.93 -8.53
C LEU A 195 -4.02 -12.62 -7.91
N VAL A 196 -4.15 -12.44 -6.59
CA VAL A 196 -3.66 -11.24 -5.88
C VAL A 196 -2.14 -11.16 -5.94
N VAL A 197 -1.44 -12.26 -5.71
CA VAL A 197 0.02 -12.32 -5.81
C VAL A 197 0.48 -11.97 -7.23
N ARG A 198 -0.21 -12.49 -8.26
CA ARG A 198 0.09 -12.13 -9.65
C ARG A 198 -0.09 -10.63 -9.90
N SER A 199 -1.13 -10.00 -9.34
CA SER A 199 -1.32 -8.54 -9.46
C SER A 199 -0.24 -7.71 -8.75
N ALA A 200 0.51 -8.29 -7.81
CA ALA A 200 1.62 -7.65 -7.12
C ALA A 200 2.95 -7.74 -7.87
N VAL A 201 3.10 -8.69 -8.81
CA VAL A 201 4.28 -8.81 -9.66
C VAL A 201 4.44 -7.54 -10.51
N PRO A 202 5.66 -7.00 -10.71
CA PRO A 202 5.88 -5.80 -11.51
C PRO A 202 5.12 -5.82 -12.84
N TYR A 203 4.54 -4.67 -13.20
CA TYR A 203 3.78 -4.43 -14.43
C TYR A 203 2.52 -5.29 -14.64
N ASN A 204 2.06 -6.07 -13.64
CA ASN A 204 0.91 -6.96 -13.82
C ASN A 204 -0.42 -6.40 -13.31
N GLY A 205 -0.44 -5.32 -12.52
CA GLY A 205 -1.69 -4.77 -12.00
C GLY A 205 -1.53 -3.46 -11.24
N LYS A 206 -2.63 -2.85 -10.82
CA LYS A 206 -2.60 -1.62 -10.02
C LYS A 206 -1.91 -1.81 -8.67
N LEU A 207 -1.96 -3.01 -8.10
CA LEU A 207 -1.25 -3.35 -6.87
C LEU A 207 0.27 -3.26 -7.05
N SER A 208 0.83 -3.72 -8.17
CA SER A 208 2.27 -3.61 -8.42
C SER A 208 2.72 -2.15 -8.48
N TRP A 209 1.94 -1.29 -9.15
CA TRP A 209 2.19 0.15 -9.19
C TRP A 209 2.11 0.80 -7.82
N PHE A 210 1.10 0.46 -7.03
CA PHE A 210 0.95 0.95 -5.66
C PHE A 210 2.12 0.52 -4.76
N LEU A 211 2.56 -0.73 -4.86
CA LEU A 211 3.73 -1.24 -4.12
C LEU A 211 5.02 -0.54 -4.56
N GLN A 212 5.17 -0.28 -5.86
CA GLN A 212 6.32 0.43 -6.39
C GLN A 212 6.36 1.89 -5.93
N GLU A 213 5.23 2.60 -6.01
CA GLU A 213 5.11 3.98 -5.50
C GLU A 213 5.41 4.03 -4.00
N MET A 214 4.85 3.12 -3.21
CA MET A 214 5.12 3.06 -1.76
C MET A 214 6.60 2.83 -1.44
N LYS A 215 7.30 2.04 -2.25
CA LYS A 215 8.72 1.73 -2.04
C LYS A 215 9.63 2.87 -2.49
N ASN A 216 9.37 3.42 -3.67
CA ASN A 216 10.31 4.28 -4.40
C ASN A 216 9.93 5.77 -4.39
N THR A 217 8.74 6.14 -3.94
CA THR A 217 8.32 7.54 -3.89
C THR A 217 8.42 8.07 -2.46
N LYS A 218 9.07 9.22 -2.30
CA LYS A 218 9.09 10.00 -1.06
C LYS A 218 8.27 11.26 -1.21
N ARG A 219 7.73 11.74 -0.09
CA ARG A 219 6.92 12.95 -0.03
C ARG A 219 7.37 13.78 1.16
N THR A 220 7.47 15.09 0.96
CA THR A 220 7.86 16.08 1.97
C THR A 220 7.04 17.34 1.76
N GLU A 221 6.79 18.09 2.82
CA GLU A 221 6.05 19.36 2.73
C GLU A 221 6.97 20.47 2.22
N LEU A 222 6.45 21.35 1.36
CA LEU A 222 7.15 22.57 0.94
C LEU A 222 6.89 23.65 1.99
N VAL A 223 7.89 23.90 2.84
CA VAL A 223 7.87 24.94 3.88
C VAL A 223 8.36 26.26 3.31
N HIS A 224 9.42 26.20 2.51
CA HIS A 224 10.03 27.32 1.81
C HIS A 224 9.32 27.54 0.46
N ASP A 225 8.13 28.14 0.53
CA ASP A 225 7.23 28.24 -0.62
C ASP A 225 7.34 29.58 -1.38
N ASN A 226 8.27 30.47 -1.00
CA ASN A 226 8.47 31.76 -1.67
C ASN A 226 9.86 31.86 -2.32
N LEU A 227 9.88 31.99 -3.65
CA LEU A 227 11.10 32.08 -4.44
C LEU A 227 11.93 33.35 -4.18
N TYR A 228 11.30 34.46 -3.79
CA TYR A 228 12.01 35.72 -3.54
C TYR A 228 12.70 35.73 -2.18
N GLU A 229 12.10 35.07 -1.19
CA GLU A 229 12.58 35.03 0.19
C GLU A 229 13.49 33.81 0.42
N ASP A 230 13.02 32.62 0.05
CA ASP A 230 13.67 31.34 0.39
C ASP A 230 14.57 30.78 -0.72
N LYS A 231 14.46 31.34 -1.93
CA LYS A 231 15.25 30.93 -3.12
C LYS A 231 15.08 29.44 -3.46
N LEU A 232 15.94 28.93 -4.36
CA LEU A 232 15.94 27.51 -4.71
C LEU A 232 16.59 26.65 -3.61
N SER A 233 17.51 27.24 -2.83
CA SER A 233 18.18 26.61 -1.69
C SER A 233 17.19 26.15 -0.62
N GLY A 234 16.18 26.96 -0.26
CA GLY A 234 15.13 26.56 0.68
C GLY A 234 14.32 25.34 0.21
N ILE A 235 14.07 25.20 -1.10
CA ILE A 235 13.38 24.03 -1.68
C ILE A 235 14.24 22.78 -1.53
N LEU A 236 15.55 22.89 -1.76
CA LEU A 236 16.49 21.77 -1.62
C LEU A 236 16.59 21.32 -0.16
N GLU A 237 16.64 22.25 0.80
CA GLU A 237 16.59 21.92 2.23
C GLU A 237 15.34 21.11 2.60
N ASP A 238 14.18 21.46 2.05
CA ASP A 238 12.94 20.74 2.29
C ASP A 238 12.94 19.31 1.74
N ILE A 239 13.59 19.11 0.58
CA ILE A 239 13.79 17.82 -0.08
C ILE A 239 14.75 16.94 0.74
N GLU A 240 15.86 17.52 1.19
CA GLU A 240 16.91 16.82 1.92
C GLU A 240 16.48 16.27 3.29
N LYS A 241 15.42 16.83 3.89
CA LYS A 241 14.77 16.26 5.08
C LYS A 241 14.33 14.80 4.90
N LYS A 242 14.05 14.37 3.67
CA LYS A 242 13.58 13.00 3.36
C LYS A 242 14.52 12.20 2.48
N VAL A 243 15.28 12.86 1.62
CA VAL A 243 16.16 12.21 0.65
C VAL A 243 17.49 12.95 0.64
N ALA A 244 18.55 12.29 1.13
CA ALA A 244 19.90 12.83 0.98
C ALA A 244 20.27 12.86 -0.51
N LEU A 245 20.39 14.05 -1.08
CA LEU A 245 20.85 14.25 -2.45
C LEU A 245 22.39 14.20 -2.46
N PRO A 246 23.02 13.62 -3.50
CA PRO A 246 24.46 13.73 -3.69
C PRO A 246 24.87 15.17 -3.98
N GLU A 247 26.12 15.53 -3.68
CA GLU A 247 26.65 16.88 -3.93
C GLU A 247 26.66 17.22 -5.43
N LYS A 248 27.02 16.24 -6.29
CA LYS A 248 27.03 16.41 -7.74
C LYS A 248 25.70 15.97 -8.35
N LEU A 249 24.98 16.92 -8.95
CA LEU A 249 23.69 16.70 -9.59
C LEU A 249 23.73 17.21 -11.03
N CYS A 250 23.26 16.41 -11.98
CA CYS A 250 22.98 16.88 -13.35
C CYS A 250 21.49 16.82 -13.66
N ILE A 251 20.98 17.79 -14.40
CA ILE A 251 19.65 17.67 -15.00
C ILE A 251 19.65 16.59 -16.10
N ALA A 252 18.61 15.77 -16.14
CA ALA A 252 18.41 14.79 -17.22
C ALA A 252 17.64 15.40 -18.40
N THR A 253 16.72 16.32 -18.14
CA THR A 253 15.86 16.96 -19.14
C THR A 253 15.87 18.47 -19.01
N SER A 254 15.29 18.99 -17.94
CA SER A 254 15.14 20.41 -17.66
C SER A 254 14.72 20.62 -16.21
N PHE A 255 14.84 21.85 -15.76
CA PHE A 255 14.15 22.35 -14.58
C PHE A 255 13.14 23.41 -15.02
N SER A 256 11.90 23.24 -14.59
CA SER A 256 10.78 24.15 -14.87
C SER A 256 10.12 24.51 -13.56
N LEU A 257 9.94 25.80 -13.28
CA LEU A 257 9.28 26.31 -12.08
C LEU A 257 8.34 27.43 -12.46
N HIS A 258 7.12 27.40 -11.93
CA HIS A 258 6.13 28.45 -12.08
C HIS A 258 5.84 29.07 -10.71
N PHE A 259 5.70 30.39 -10.66
CA PHE A 259 5.49 31.16 -9.44
C PHE A 259 4.56 32.35 -9.70
N SER A 260 3.87 32.81 -8.66
CA SER A 260 2.99 33.98 -8.72
C SER A 260 3.78 35.29 -8.57
N SER A 261 3.12 36.40 -8.87
CA SER A 261 3.72 37.74 -8.77
C SER A 261 4.35 38.11 -7.43
N ASP A 262 3.86 37.55 -6.33
CA ASP A 262 4.40 37.71 -4.97
C ASP A 262 5.58 36.77 -4.64
N GLY A 263 6.00 35.92 -5.59
CA GLY A 263 7.11 34.98 -5.45
C GLY A 263 6.68 33.59 -5.00
N THR A 264 5.41 33.41 -4.67
CA THR A 264 4.92 32.13 -4.16
C THR A 264 4.93 31.04 -5.24
N ILE A 265 5.51 29.88 -4.91
CA ILE A 265 5.74 28.77 -5.83
C ILE A 265 4.42 28.06 -6.13
N ILE A 266 4.08 27.96 -7.41
CA ILE A 266 2.85 27.31 -7.89
C ILE A 266 3.14 25.84 -8.23
N SER A 267 4.19 25.59 -9.00
CA SER A 267 4.60 24.25 -9.39
C SER A 267 6.07 24.23 -9.82
N PHE A 268 6.72 23.09 -9.69
CA PHE A 268 8.00 22.85 -10.34
C PHE A 268 8.17 21.38 -10.68
N ASP A 269 8.98 21.10 -11.69
CA ASP A 269 9.35 19.75 -12.07
C ASP A 269 10.79 19.71 -12.59
N THR A 270 11.50 18.66 -12.19
CA THR A 270 12.82 18.35 -12.71
C THR A 270 13.16 16.87 -12.55
N MET A 271 14.00 16.37 -13.45
CA MET A 271 14.59 15.05 -13.36
C MET A 271 16.10 15.21 -13.17
N LEU A 272 16.62 14.77 -12.03
CA LEU A 272 18.03 14.88 -11.66
C LEU A 272 18.71 13.51 -11.68
N LYS A 273 20.00 13.49 -12.02
CA LYS A 273 20.92 12.38 -11.84
C LYS A 273 21.94 12.78 -10.78
N GLY A 274 22.12 11.94 -9.77
CA GLY A 274 23.13 12.14 -8.72
C GLY A 274 24.39 11.34 -9.00
N PHE A 275 25.53 11.94 -8.67
CA PHE A 275 26.85 11.36 -8.85
C PHE A 275 27.66 11.44 -7.56
N ASP A 276 28.61 10.52 -7.38
CA ASP A 276 29.57 10.58 -6.30
C ASP A 276 30.73 11.53 -6.62
N GLU A 277 31.67 11.71 -5.68
CA GLU A 277 32.86 12.56 -5.87
C GLU A 277 33.69 12.18 -7.11
N ASN A 278 33.67 10.89 -7.50
CA ASN A 278 34.41 10.33 -8.62
C ASN A 278 33.59 10.29 -9.93
N ASP A 279 32.49 11.04 -10.01
CA ASP A 279 31.58 11.12 -11.16
C ASP A 279 30.87 9.80 -11.52
N ASN A 280 30.82 8.84 -10.59
CA ASN A 280 30.04 7.63 -10.80
C ASN A 280 28.57 7.88 -10.50
N TYR A 281 27.72 7.36 -11.38
CA TYR A 281 26.27 7.42 -11.21
C TYR A 281 25.83 6.73 -9.90
N VAL A 282 25.08 7.45 -9.08
CA VAL A 282 24.52 6.96 -7.80
C VAL A 282 23.05 6.60 -7.97
N ASP A 283 22.22 7.58 -8.33
CA ASP A 283 20.77 7.41 -8.45
C ASP A 283 20.14 8.55 -9.25
N SER A 284 18.81 8.51 -9.40
CA SER A 284 18.05 9.57 -10.05
C SER A 284 16.79 9.92 -9.28
N TYR A 285 16.39 11.19 -9.45
CA TYR A 285 15.37 11.83 -8.63
C TYR A 285 14.43 12.62 -9.56
N LEU A 286 13.21 12.13 -9.72
CA LEU A 286 12.14 12.91 -10.35
C LEU A 286 11.45 13.71 -9.26
N ILE A 287 11.71 15.01 -9.22
CA ILE A 287 11.21 15.91 -8.20
C ILE A 287 10.12 16.75 -8.83
N SER A 288 8.93 16.75 -8.21
CA SER A 288 7.79 17.50 -8.71
C SER A 288 6.93 18.05 -7.58
N TYR A 289 6.37 19.22 -7.81
CA TYR A 289 5.42 19.88 -6.93
C TYR A 289 4.36 20.59 -7.78
N ASP A 290 3.11 20.52 -7.34
CA ASP A 290 1.99 21.22 -7.97
C ASP A 290 0.96 21.52 -6.90
N ARG A 291 0.87 22.81 -6.53
CA ARG A 291 -0.02 23.32 -5.49
C ARG A 291 -1.49 22.97 -5.72
N LYS A 292 -1.93 22.81 -6.98
CA LYS A 292 -3.31 22.42 -7.31
C LYS A 292 -3.59 20.94 -7.02
N LYS A 293 -2.54 20.10 -7.00
CA LYS A 293 -2.64 18.66 -6.78
C LYS A 293 -2.33 18.25 -5.33
N SER A 294 -1.35 18.88 -4.69
CA SER A 294 -0.83 18.48 -3.38
C SER A 294 -0.06 19.62 -2.71
N SER A 295 -0.06 19.68 -1.37
CA SER A 295 0.85 20.54 -0.60
C SER A 295 2.26 19.94 -0.43
N GLU A 296 2.43 18.67 -0.79
CA GLU A 296 3.70 17.95 -0.67
C GLU A 296 4.48 17.91 -1.99
N ILE A 297 5.79 18.09 -1.91
CA ILE A 297 6.77 17.75 -2.95
C ILE A 297 6.83 16.22 -3.09
N ARG A 298 6.73 15.73 -4.32
CA ARG A 298 6.86 14.31 -4.67
C ARG A 298 8.24 14.07 -5.27
N ILE A 299 8.94 13.07 -4.73
CA ILE A 299 10.27 12.64 -5.18
C ILE A 299 10.18 11.16 -5.57
N ASP A 300 10.20 10.84 -6.86
CA ASP A 300 10.28 9.46 -7.34
C ASP A 300 11.75 9.07 -7.57
N LEU A 301 12.18 7.98 -6.93
CA LEU A 301 13.56 7.47 -6.98
C LEU A 301 13.73 6.40 -8.07
N HIS A 302 14.97 6.21 -8.52
CA HIS A 302 15.39 5.11 -9.41
C HIS A 302 14.73 5.13 -10.80
N GLY A 303 14.43 6.31 -11.35
CA GLY A 303 13.82 6.45 -12.67
C GLY A 303 14.79 6.12 -13.81
N ILE A 304 15.98 6.72 -13.77
CA ILE A 304 17.12 6.44 -14.65
C ILE A 304 17.99 5.37 -13.99
N THR A 305 18.65 4.52 -14.80
CA THR A 305 19.46 3.41 -14.31
C THR A 305 20.96 3.57 -14.55
N ASN A 306 21.35 4.58 -15.33
CA ASN A 306 22.74 4.90 -15.64
C ASN A 306 22.88 6.37 -16.08
N GLY A 307 24.08 6.91 -15.95
CA GLY A 307 24.39 8.26 -16.39
C GLY A 307 25.89 8.47 -16.47
N VAL A 308 26.28 9.45 -17.28
CA VAL A 308 27.61 10.05 -17.27
C VAL A 308 27.42 11.47 -16.77
N TYR A 309 28.35 11.96 -15.96
CA TYR A 309 28.36 13.34 -15.53
C TYR A 309 28.56 14.26 -16.74
N GLU A 310 27.67 15.22 -16.91
CA GLU A 310 27.69 16.19 -18.00
C GLU A 310 27.79 17.58 -17.37
N GLU A 311 28.96 18.21 -17.42
CA GLU A 311 29.22 19.54 -16.83
C GLU A 311 28.26 20.60 -17.36
N GLU A 312 27.97 20.57 -18.67
CA GLU A 312 26.96 21.42 -19.31
C GLU A 312 25.55 21.29 -18.69
N LYS A 313 25.29 20.24 -17.91
CA LYS A 313 23.99 19.99 -17.25
C LYS A 313 24.09 20.04 -15.73
N ASP A 314 25.18 20.55 -15.19
CA ASP A 314 25.35 20.71 -13.75
C ASP A 314 24.18 21.54 -13.17
N PHE A 315 23.50 20.96 -12.19
CA PHE A 315 22.37 21.58 -11.52
C PHE A 315 22.84 22.60 -10.47
N THR A 316 24.06 22.46 -9.95
CA THR A 316 24.67 23.40 -9.00
C THR A 316 24.75 24.80 -9.60
N MET A 317 25.06 24.90 -10.89
CA MET A 317 25.10 26.16 -11.64
C MET A 317 23.74 26.87 -11.68
N LEU A 318 22.62 26.12 -11.67
CA LEU A 318 21.29 26.73 -11.52
C LEU A 318 21.09 27.25 -10.10
N VAL A 319 21.47 26.49 -9.08
CA VAL A 319 21.31 26.89 -7.67
C VAL A 319 22.09 28.18 -7.40
N GLU A 320 23.37 28.22 -7.78
CA GLU A 320 24.23 29.40 -7.64
C GLU A 320 23.72 30.57 -8.48
N GLY A 321 23.39 30.33 -9.76
CA GLY A 321 22.87 31.38 -10.62
C GLY A 321 21.57 31.99 -10.09
N MET A 322 20.69 31.20 -9.49
CA MET A 322 19.44 31.68 -8.89
C MET A 322 19.65 32.60 -7.66
N GLU A 323 20.81 32.55 -7.00
CA GLU A 323 21.19 33.51 -5.95
C GLU A 323 21.60 34.88 -6.53
N ALA A 324 22.10 34.88 -7.78
CA ALA A 324 22.52 36.08 -8.49
C ALA A 324 21.39 36.71 -9.33
N VAL A 325 20.49 35.92 -9.90
CA VAL A 325 19.45 36.41 -10.82
C VAL A 325 18.47 37.35 -10.09
N PRO A 326 18.24 38.57 -10.59
CA PRO A 326 17.27 39.53 -10.03
C PRO A 326 15.83 39.18 -10.47
N VAL A 327 15.34 37.99 -10.05
CA VAL A 327 14.06 37.43 -10.51
C VAL A 327 12.89 38.39 -10.23
N LYS A 328 12.87 39.01 -9.04
CA LYS A 328 11.79 39.91 -8.60
C LYS A 328 11.72 41.17 -9.44
N GLU A 329 12.87 41.78 -9.71
CA GLU A 329 12.99 42.97 -10.55
C GLU A 329 12.57 42.68 -11.98
N THR A 330 12.93 41.51 -12.50
CA THR A 330 12.62 41.08 -13.87
C THR A 330 11.15 40.76 -14.06
N ALA A 331 10.58 39.94 -13.18
CA ALA A 331 9.14 39.64 -13.21
C ALA A 331 8.29 40.90 -13.05
N GLY A 332 8.73 41.85 -12.21
CA GLY A 332 8.07 43.14 -11.99
C GLY A 332 7.91 44.02 -13.22
N ARG A 333 8.64 43.75 -14.33
CA ARG A 333 8.54 44.51 -15.59
C ARG A 333 7.25 44.23 -16.36
N TRP A 334 6.70 43.03 -16.26
CA TRP A 334 5.61 42.56 -17.15
C TRP A 334 4.20 42.71 -16.56
N ARG A 335 4.04 42.98 -15.25
CA ARG A 335 2.74 43.11 -14.57
C ARG A 335 1.76 41.96 -14.87
N GLU A 336 2.26 40.73 -14.89
CA GLU A 336 1.48 39.51 -15.11
C GLU A 336 1.22 38.81 -13.76
N GLU A 337 0.27 37.88 -13.75
CA GLU A 337 -0.11 37.15 -12.52
C GLU A 337 0.81 35.95 -12.24
N GLU A 338 1.35 35.33 -13.29
CA GLU A 338 2.15 34.11 -13.25
C GLU A 338 3.43 34.27 -14.08
N TYR A 339 4.52 33.74 -13.53
CA TYR A 339 5.85 33.79 -14.11
C TYR A 339 6.48 32.40 -14.08
N GLY A 340 7.49 32.19 -14.91
CA GLY A 340 8.18 30.92 -15.03
C GLY A 340 9.70 31.06 -15.05
N ILE A 341 10.38 30.03 -14.57
CA ILE A 341 11.82 29.81 -14.69
C ILE A 341 12.05 28.52 -15.45
N LEU A 342 12.91 28.58 -16.45
CA LEU A 342 13.28 27.44 -17.27
C LEU A 342 14.80 27.34 -17.37
N TYR A 343 15.31 26.13 -17.13
CA TYR A 343 16.73 25.81 -17.19
C TYR A 343 16.97 24.49 -17.92
N TYR A 344 17.93 24.52 -18.86
CA TYR A 344 18.36 23.39 -19.66
C TYR A 344 19.87 23.13 -19.54
N GLY A 345 20.56 23.80 -18.63
CA GLY A 345 22.02 23.78 -18.57
C GLY A 345 22.66 24.83 -19.47
N TRP A 346 23.83 24.51 -19.99
CA TRP A 346 24.58 25.28 -20.96
C TRP A 346 23.81 25.41 -22.27
N ARG A 347 23.66 26.63 -22.76
CA ARG A 347 22.92 26.95 -23.97
C ARG A 347 23.64 27.99 -24.78
N GLU A 348 23.47 27.91 -26.10
CA GLU A 348 23.92 28.93 -27.05
C GLU A 348 22.71 29.71 -27.57
N PHE A 349 22.85 31.02 -27.66
CA PHE A 349 21.90 31.95 -28.24
C PHE A 349 22.57 32.81 -29.30
N SER A 350 21.79 33.39 -30.21
CA SER A 350 22.35 34.39 -31.12
C SER A 350 22.61 35.70 -30.39
N ALA A 351 23.70 36.39 -30.75
CA ALA A 351 23.97 37.73 -30.24
C ALA A 351 22.90 38.77 -30.61
N TYR A 352 22.00 38.45 -31.56
CA TYR A 352 20.88 39.30 -31.97
C TYR A 352 19.59 39.03 -31.20
N GLU A 353 19.56 38.02 -30.31
CA GLU A 353 18.39 37.76 -29.48
C GLU A 353 18.26 38.83 -28.39
N GLU A 354 17.08 39.39 -28.27
CA GLU A 354 16.76 40.35 -27.21
C GLU A 354 16.78 39.68 -25.84
N ASN A 355 17.10 40.48 -24.81
CA ASN A 355 17.09 40.09 -23.39
C ASN A 355 17.97 38.90 -23.02
N VAL A 356 19.04 38.63 -23.78
CA VAL A 356 20.12 37.70 -23.41
C VAL A 356 21.24 38.50 -22.75
N ILE A 357 21.58 38.18 -21.50
CA ILE A 357 22.57 38.93 -20.71
C ILE A 357 23.47 37.98 -19.94
N TYR A 358 24.74 38.33 -19.80
CA TYR A 358 25.67 37.59 -18.94
C TYR A 358 25.50 38.02 -17.49
N LEU A 359 25.63 37.05 -16.60
CA LEU A 359 25.53 37.23 -15.15
C LEU A 359 26.67 36.49 -14.46
N SER A 360 27.37 37.18 -13.57
CA SER A 360 28.41 36.57 -12.73
C SER A 360 27.87 36.13 -11.37
N GLU A 361 28.65 35.32 -10.67
CA GLU A 361 28.47 35.00 -9.24
C GLU A 361 28.38 36.26 -8.37
N GLU A 362 29.21 37.27 -8.66
CA GLU A 362 29.25 38.55 -7.94
C GLU A 362 28.11 39.51 -8.34
N LYS A 363 27.12 39.02 -9.10
CA LYS A 363 25.97 39.78 -9.59
C LYS A 363 26.35 40.91 -10.55
N GLU A 364 27.51 40.81 -11.18
CA GLU A 364 27.87 41.68 -12.28
C GLU A 364 27.06 41.29 -13.53
N ILE A 365 26.58 42.29 -14.24
CA ILE A 365 25.81 42.11 -15.47
C ILE A 365 26.63 42.67 -16.62
N LEU A 366 26.71 41.90 -17.70
CA LEU A 366 27.34 42.32 -18.94
C LEU A 366 26.34 42.14 -20.09
N GLU A 367 25.94 43.25 -20.73
CA GLU A 367 25.04 43.20 -21.87
C GLU A 367 25.82 42.92 -23.17
N PRO A 368 25.24 42.16 -24.12
CA PRO A 368 25.89 41.90 -25.41
C PRO A 368 26.21 43.17 -26.20
N SER A 369 25.42 44.24 -26.02
CA SER A 369 25.68 45.57 -26.61
C SER A 369 26.98 46.20 -26.13
N ASP A 370 27.43 45.86 -24.92
CA ASP A 370 28.70 46.35 -24.36
C ASP A 370 29.90 45.59 -24.95
N MET A 371 29.65 44.46 -25.65
CA MET A 371 30.67 43.68 -26.33
C MET A 371 30.98 44.25 -27.71
N LEU A 372 32.05 45.06 -27.80
CA LEU A 372 32.44 45.78 -29.01
C LEU A 372 32.52 44.96 -30.30
N TRP A 373 32.86 43.67 -30.24
CA TRP A 373 32.90 42.75 -31.37
C TRP A 373 32.71 41.29 -30.91
N GLY A 374 31.57 41.01 -30.27
CA GLY A 374 31.21 39.68 -29.79
C GLY A 374 30.96 38.69 -30.92
N GLY A 375 31.31 37.41 -30.70
CA GLY A 375 30.99 36.34 -31.65
C GLY A 375 29.50 36.31 -31.98
N THR A 376 29.12 35.66 -33.09
CA THR A 376 27.71 35.53 -33.50
C THR A 376 26.83 34.76 -32.51
N LYS A 377 27.44 34.21 -31.46
CA LYS A 377 26.84 33.33 -30.46
C LYS A 377 27.26 33.73 -29.06
N LEU A 378 26.30 33.71 -28.16
CA LEU A 378 26.46 33.88 -26.71
C LEU A 378 26.19 32.53 -26.05
N SER A 379 27.03 32.12 -25.10
CA SER A 379 26.91 30.81 -24.46
C SER A 379 27.15 30.88 -22.96
N GLY A 380 26.37 30.12 -22.19
CA GLY A 380 26.51 30.01 -20.74
C GLY A 380 25.37 29.18 -20.13
N TYR A 381 25.36 29.03 -18.80
CA TYR A 381 24.28 28.36 -18.08
C TYR A 381 23.02 29.22 -18.11
N SER A 382 22.03 28.79 -18.87
CA SER A 382 20.90 29.65 -19.23
C SER A 382 19.73 29.52 -18.27
N ILE A 383 19.51 30.55 -17.46
CA ILE A 383 18.35 30.71 -16.59
C ILE A 383 17.37 31.67 -17.28
N SER A 384 16.28 31.12 -17.81
CA SER A 384 15.26 31.92 -18.49
C SER A 384 14.11 32.27 -17.56
N VAL A 385 13.82 33.56 -17.39
CA VAL A 385 12.63 34.08 -16.72
C VAL A 385 11.62 34.49 -17.79
N TYR A 386 10.39 33.99 -17.70
CA TYR A 386 9.37 34.17 -18.75
C TYR A 386 7.95 34.30 -18.18
N CYS A 387 6.99 34.68 -19.04
CA CYS A 387 5.57 34.71 -18.73
C CYS A 387 4.86 33.51 -19.39
N PRO A 388 4.37 32.51 -18.64
CA PRO A 388 3.69 31.34 -19.20
C PRO A 388 2.48 31.71 -20.06
N GLY A 389 2.37 31.11 -21.25
CA GLY A 389 1.23 31.33 -22.16
C GLY A 389 1.22 32.70 -22.87
N LYS A 390 2.28 33.50 -22.74
CA LYS A 390 2.44 34.81 -23.38
C LYS A 390 3.65 34.81 -24.32
N GLU A 391 3.46 34.26 -25.52
CA GLU A 391 4.53 34.20 -26.54
C GLU A 391 4.96 35.58 -27.06
N GLU A 392 4.12 36.60 -26.89
CA GLU A 392 4.41 37.99 -27.26
C GLU A 392 5.46 38.64 -26.35
N ILE A 393 5.69 38.09 -25.15
CA ILE A 393 6.65 38.63 -24.18
C ILE A 393 7.98 37.90 -24.34
N THR A 394 8.99 38.61 -24.84
CA THR A 394 10.35 38.06 -24.95
C THR A 394 10.92 37.76 -23.55
N PRO A 395 11.33 36.51 -23.28
CA PRO A 395 11.87 36.12 -21.96
C PRO A 395 13.23 36.76 -21.70
N TYR A 396 13.55 37.00 -20.42
CA TYR A 396 14.91 37.36 -20.00
C TYR A 396 15.73 36.10 -19.80
N ARG A 397 16.87 36.01 -20.48
CA ARG A 397 17.78 34.86 -20.43
C ARG A 397 19.09 35.30 -19.81
N TYR A 398 19.31 34.87 -18.58
CA TYR A 398 20.55 35.08 -17.86
C TYR A 398 21.51 33.94 -18.18
N LEU A 399 22.62 34.27 -18.85
CA LEU A 399 23.73 33.37 -19.08
C LEU A 399 24.66 33.47 -17.86
N PHE A 400 24.41 32.62 -16.89
CA PHE A 400 25.23 32.53 -15.70
C PHE A 400 26.59 31.89 -16.05
N LEU A 401 27.67 32.50 -15.58
CA LEU A 401 29.03 32.00 -15.72
C LEU A 401 29.75 32.10 -14.37
N PRO A 402 30.58 31.09 -14.02
CA PRO A 402 31.47 31.20 -12.88
C PRO A 402 32.39 32.41 -13.01
N GLN A 403 32.86 32.98 -11.89
CA GLN A 403 33.58 34.26 -11.89
C GLN A 403 34.81 34.27 -12.83
N GLU A 404 35.59 33.20 -12.83
CA GLU A 404 36.76 33.08 -13.73
C GLU A 404 36.35 33.11 -15.22
N GLU A 405 35.26 32.45 -15.58
CA GLU A 405 34.74 32.45 -16.96
C GLU A 405 34.15 33.79 -17.36
N PHE A 406 33.39 34.40 -16.45
CA PHE A 406 32.84 35.73 -16.64
C PHE A 406 33.95 36.76 -16.86
N ASP A 407 35.00 36.74 -16.04
CA ASP A 407 36.16 37.62 -16.18
C ASP A 407 36.92 37.36 -17.48
N ARG A 408 37.00 36.11 -17.97
CA ARG A 408 37.56 35.82 -19.29
C ARG A 408 36.76 36.50 -20.40
N VAL A 409 35.43 36.42 -20.34
CA VAL A 409 34.54 37.04 -21.32
C VAL A 409 34.64 38.57 -21.28
N LYS A 410 34.63 39.15 -20.07
CA LYS A 410 34.77 40.60 -19.82
C LYS A 410 36.15 41.16 -20.20
N ASN A 411 37.23 40.46 -19.86
CA ASN A 411 38.58 40.89 -20.22
C ASN A 411 38.85 40.73 -21.72
N PHE A 412 38.26 39.74 -22.39
CA PHE A 412 38.36 39.63 -23.85
C PHE A 412 37.69 40.82 -24.57
N THR A 413 36.66 41.41 -23.98
CA THR A 413 36.07 42.67 -24.46
C THR A 413 36.96 43.88 -24.17
N ASP A 414 37.66 43.92 -23.03
CA ASP A 414 38.51 45.04 -22.63
C ASP A 414 39.91 45.04 -23.27
N PHE A 415 40.57 43.89 -23.47
CA PHE A 415 41.96 43.82 -23.97
C PHE A 415 42.14 44.40 -25.39
N ARG A 416 41.07 44.51 -26.18
CA ARG A 416 41.13 45.14 -27.51
C ARG A 416 41.04 46.66 -27.48
N TYR A 417 40.61 47.28 -26.37
CA TYR A 417 40.71 48.74 -26.21
C TYR A 417 42.18 49.19 -26.23
N PHE A 418 43.09 48.38 -25.69
CA PHE A 418 44.51 48.72 -25.59
C PHE A 418 45.31 48.63 -26.90
N ILE A 419 44.76 48.01 -27.95
CA ILE A 419 45.48 47.82 -29.23
C ILE A 419 45.20 48.97 -30.22
N TRP A 420 44.26 49.86 -29.91
CA TRP A 420 43.82 50.94 -30.80
C TRP A 420 43.85 52.35 -30.19
N ASP A 421 44.58 52.55 -29.08
CA ASP A 421 45.01 53.87 -28.60
C ASP A 421 46.48 54.15 -28.93
#